data_AF-A0A9N8VRG7-F1
#
_entry.id   AF-A0A9N8VRG7-F1
#
_cell.length_a   1.000
_cell.length_b   1.000
_cell.length_c   1.000
_cell.angle_alpha   90.00
_cell.angle_beta   90.00
_cell.angle_gamma   90.00
#
_symmetry.space_group_name_H-M   'P 1'
#
loop_
_entity.id
_entity.type
_entity.pdbx_description
1 polymer ?
#
loop_
_entity_poly.entity_id
_entity_poly.type
_entity_poly.pdbx_seq_one_letter_code
_entity_poly.pdbx_strand_id
1 'polypeptide(L)'
;MLKGILAIGKTSHVKSFTRTIYSTKECIVSESATREVTVYECENGYLYIDTPGLNDAGTTRVDPQIGIDIVQKLHESNISQVQTILWFVSDEMESEQIYKNQALFIESLAQYHKGNVWDNVIIVIERKDHKKKTIQGPLKAVRAASRQKKDPLTRTGIFPICFFELMNGNARNLYENVDGYALNREYGIYKKSDPERIFVRYQEFMREHVQHPVTIVLRGVGCLNCPEDRDPRIANFKCHIKFEKTHSDKHNYIHPETCSKRVHHTGAGVSEYHLGELQYMHTSATKIHSGNIVIKKVKKDRTIYKFSLFGFSLLVVALFSPELLEVEQYDCCGANPDSEGCSYICCLKSLDEIGCEMIYDCCNSLNPCKERHDCCGKDKESEGCKFVYECCGKDENSKGCTEIYECCEKEVVENAGIAGCRETCIMCHKERNAEGCSFREHRYIRT
;
A
#
# COMPACT_ATOMS: atom_id res chain seq x y z
N MET A 1 25.46 -15.67 23.76
CA MET A 1 25.32 -15.93 22.31
C MET A 1 25.56 -14.60 21.60
N LEU A 2 26.48 -14.55 20.65
CA LEU A 2 26.81 -13.32 19.93
C LEU A 2 25.66 -12.91 18.99
N LYS A 3 25.48 -11.61 18.78
CA LYS A 3 24.39 -11.03 18.00
C LYS A 3 24.82 -10.80 16.55
N GLY A 4 24.30 -11.60 15.61
CA GLY A 4 24.67 -11.49 14.19
C GLY A 4 24.06 -10.27 13.48
N ILE A 5 24.90 -9.47 12.84
CA ILE A 5 24.52 -8.33 11.97
C ILE A 5 25.04 -8.61 10.56
N LEU A 6 24.15 -8.71 9.59
CA LEU A 6 24.50 -8.95 8.19
C LEU A 6 24.37 -7.66 7.37
N ALA A 7 25.47 -7.18 6.80
CA ALA A 7 25.46 -6.03 5.90
C ALA A 7 25.20 -6.47 4.46
N ILE A 8 24.19 -5.90 3.79
CA ILE A 8 23.81 -6.22 2.40
C ILE A 8 23.63 -4.92 1.64
N GLY A 9 24.02 -4.86 0.38
CA GLY A 9 23.79 -3.72 -0.49
C GLY A 9 24.96 -3.49 -1.42
N LYS A 10 24.89 -2.41 -2.18
CA LYS A 10 25.97 -1.96 -3.06
C LYS A 10 27.17 -1.46 -2.23
N THR A 11 28.35 -1.39 -2.84
CA THR A 11 29.48 -0.71 -2.19
C THR A 11 29.15 0.77 -1.98
N SER A 12 29.31 1.23 -0.73
CA SER A 12 28.88 2.55 -0.29
C SER A 12 29.79 3.05 0.85
N HIS A 13 29.88 4.38 1.04
CA HIS A 13 30.68 4.93 2.12
C HIS A 13 30.07 4.58 3.48
N VAL A 14 28.75 4.57 3.57
CA VAL A 14 28.01 4.22 4.79
C VAL A 14 28.22 2.75 5.16
N LYS A 15 28.14 1.83 4.20
CA LYS A 15 28.39 0.40 4.47
C LYS A 15 29.80 0.17 5.02
N SER A 16 30.80 0.76 4.36
CA SER A 16 32.20 0.63 4.76
C SER A 16 32.47 1.27 6.12
N PHE A 17 31.89 2.43 6.40
CA PHE A 17 31.99 3.09 7.70
C PHE A 17 31.25 2.33 8.80
N THR A 18 30.11 1.69 8.49
CA THR A 18 29.34 0.96 9.50
C THR A 18 30.16 -0.16 10.14
N ARG A 19 31.07 -0.78 9.38
CA ARG A 19 32.03 -1.73 9.93
C ARG A 19 32.88 -1.14 11.07
N THR A 20 33.33 0.10 10.96
CA THR A 20 34.16 0.75 12.01
C THR A 20 33.36 1.09 13.25
N ILE A 21 32.03 1.19 13.14
CA ILE A 21 31.14 1.39 14.30
C ILE A 21 31.13 0.14 15.19
N TYR A 22 31.16 -1.04 14.58
CA TYR A 22 31.09 -2.31 15.32
C TYR A 22 32.49 -2.87 15.64
N SER A 23 33.52 -2.57 14.85
CA SER A 23 34.89 -3.03 15.07
C SER A 23 35.70 -2.02 15.91
N THR A 24 36.13 -2.42 17.09
CA THR A 24 37.00 -1.62 17.99
C THR A 24 38.45 -1.52 17.53
N LYS A 25 38.91 -2.43 16.65
CA LYS A 25 40.23 -2.32 16.02
C LYS A 25 40.13 -1.35 14.86
N GLU A 26 41.06 -0.38 14.81
CA GLU A 26 41.35 0.49 13.66
C GLU A 26 41.52 -0.37 12.41
N CYS A 27 40.39 -0.70 11.76
CA CYS A 27 40.41 -1.30 10.46
C CYS A 27 40.78 -0.17 9.51
N ILE A 28 41.98 -0.25 8.93
CA ILE A 28 42.36 0.56 7.79
C ILE A 28 41.27 0.37 6.74
N VAL A 29 40.39 1.36 6.62
CA VAL A 29 39.34 1.42 5.61
C VAL A 29 40.05 1.66 4.28
N SER A 30 40.50 0.58 3.64
CA SER A 30 40.80 0.70 2.22
C SER A 30 39.45 0.82 1.51
N GLU A 31 39.29 1.86 0.70
CA GLU A 31 38.10 2.08 -0.16
C GLU A 31 37.89 0.96 -1.20
N SER A 32 38.70 -0.10 -1.13
CA SER A 32 38.62 -1.30 -1.95
C SER A 32 37.43 -2.13 -1.50
N ALA A 33 36.38 -2.13 -2.33
CA ALA A 33 35.32 -3.13 -2.39
C ALA A 33 35.72 -4.45 -1.70
N THR A 34 35.06 -4.79 -0.59
CA THR A 34 35.30 -6.05 0.12
C THR A 34 35.11 -7.18 -0.88
N ARG A 35 36.19 -7.89 -1.25
CA ARG A 35 36.14 -8.93 -2.29
C ARG A 35 35.58 -10.26 -1.79
N GLU A 36 35.45 -10.40 -0.47
CA GLU A 36 35.07 -11.63 0.20
C GLU A 36 34.15 -11.35 1.40
N VAL A 37 33.32 -12.34 1.75
CA VAL A 37 32.45 -12.25 2.92
C VAL A 37 33.29 -12.48 4.17
N THR A 38 33.33 -11.48 5.06
CA THR A 38 34.17 -11.51 6.26
C THR A 38 33.31 -11.38 7.51
N VAL A 39 33.59 -12.20 8.51
CA VAL A 39 32.91 -12.19 9.81
C VAL A 39 33.86 -11.59 10.84
N TYR A 40 33.41 -10.54 11.52
CA TYR A 40 34.15 -9.86 12.58
C TYR A 40 33.46 -10.11 13.91
N GLU A 41 34.19 -10.62 14.89
CA GLU A 41 33.75 -10.66 16.28
C GLU A 41 34.07 -9.33 16.95
N CYS A 42 33.02 -8.67 17.44
CA CYS A 42 33.08 -7.32 17.98
C CYS A 42 33.06 -7.36 19.51
N GLU A 43 33.83 -6.50 20.16
CA GLU A 43 33.95 -6.44 21.63
C GLU A 43 32.61 -6.16 22.34
N ASN A 44 31.67 -5.51 21.64
CA ASN A 44 30.32 -5.20 22.13
C ASN A 44 29.33 -6.38 22.05
N GLY A 45 29.82 -7.61 21.79
CA GLY A 45 29.01 -8.83 21.77
C GLY A 45 28.26 -9.07 20.46
N TYR A 46 28.64 -8.38 19.39
CA TYR A 46 28.09 -8.55 18.04
C TYR A 46 29.02 -9.35 17.13
N LEU A 47 28.44 -9.99 16.12
CA LEU A 47 29.15 -10.55 14.97
C LEU A 47 28.76 -9.72 13.75
N TYR A 48 29.68 -8.89 13.24
CA TYR A 48 29.45 -8.11 12.03
C TYR A 48 29.89 -8.91 10.81
N ILE A 49 28.95 -9.22 9.93
CA ILE A 49 29.19 -9.94 8.67
C ILE A 49 29.20 -8.90 7.54
N ASP A 50 30.40 -8.56 7.08
CA ASP A 50 30.61 -7.66 5.95
C ASP A 50 30.62 -8.45 4.65
N THR A 51 29.83 -8.03 3.67
CA THR A 51 29.73 -8.70 2.36
C THR A 51 30.36 -7.87 1.25
N PRO A 52 30.71 -8.47 0.10
CA PRO A 52 30.91 -7.71 -1.12
C PRO A 52 29.68 -6.88 -1.50
N GLY A 53 29.91 -5.81 -2.27
CA GLY A 53 28.83 -5.02 -2.85
C GLY A 53 28.03 -5.85 -3.85
N LEU A 54 26.71 -5.89 -3.68
CA LEU A 54 25.80 -6.47 -4.67
C LEU A 54 25.52 -5.46 -5.77
N ASN A 55 25.49 -5.93 -7.02
CA ASN A 55 25.26 -5.16 -8.23
C ASN A 55 26.37 -4.12 -8.53
N ASP A 56 27.61 -4.37 -8.08
CA ASP A 56 28.76 -3.52 -8.37
C ASP A 56 29.30 -3.76 -9.78
N ALA A 57 29.23 -2.74 -10.64
CA ALA A 57 29.66 -2.79 -12.05
C ALA A 57 31.16 -3.09 -12.27
N GLY A 58 31.98 -3.07 -11.21
CA GLY A 58 33.43 -3.29 -11.26
C GLY A 58 33.90 -4.65 -10.74
N THR A 59 32.99 -5.57 -10.40
CA THR A 59 33.38 -6.88 -9.86
C THR A 59 33.50 -7.93 -10.97
N THR A 60 34.49 -8.81 -10.86
CA THR A 60 34.62 -9.99 -11.76
C THR A 60 33.65 -11.11 -11.40
N ARG A 61 32.94 -10.99 -10.28
CA ARG A 61 31.96 -11.96 -9.78
C ARG A 61 30.56 -11.46 -10.13
N VAL A 62 29.69 -12.36 -10.60
CA VAL A 62 28.27 -12.05 -10.81
C VAL A 62 27.50 -12.17 -9.49
N ASP A 63 26.47 -11.34 -9.29
CA ASP A 63 25.71 -11.25 -8.03
C ASP A 63 25.19 -12.58 -7.46
N PRO A 64 24.74 -13.56 -8.28
CA PRO A 64 24.35 -14.86 -7.75
C PRO A 64 25.50 -15.55 -7.00
N GLN A 65 26.75 -15.44 -7.48
CA GLN A 65 27.94 -15.98 -6.82
C GLN A 65 28.16 -15.32 -5.47
N ILE A 66 28.02 -13.99 -5.38
CA ILE A 66 28.14 -13.26 -4.11
C ILE A 66 27.09 -13.76 -3.11
N GLY A 67 25.85 -13.98 -3.58
CA GLY A 67 24.80 -14.54 -2.75
C GLY A 67 25.13 -15.93 -2.17
N ILE A 68 25.71 -16.81 -2.99
CA ILE A 68 26.18 -18.13 -2.53
C ILE A 68 27.32 -17.99 -1.53
N ASP A 69 28.31 -17.16 -1.82
CA ASP A 69 29.45 -16.92 -0.94
C ASP A 69 28.98 -16.45 0.46
N ILE A 70 27.94 -15.61 0.52
CA ILE A 70 27.33 -15.16 1.78
C ILE A 70 26.72 -16.33 2.53
N VAL A 71 25.84 -17.11 1.89
CA VAL A 71 25.15 -18.22 2.56
C VAL A 71 26.15 -19.29 3.01
N GLN A 72 27.13 -19.61 2.18
CA GLN A 72 28.19 -20.55 2.50
C GLN A 72 29.01 -20.06 3.70
N LYS A 73 29.40 -18.78 3.73
CA LYS A 73 30.18 -18.24 4.84
C LYS A 73 29.42 -18.26 6.16
N LEU A 74 28.12 -17.95 6.15
CA LEU A 74 27.27 -18.07 7.33
C LEU A 74 27.24 -19.50 7.85
N HIS A 75 27.12 -20.49 6.96
CA HIS A 75 27.11 -21.90 7.32
C HIS A 75 28.45 -22.37 7.89
N GLU A 76 29.57 -22.08 7.21
CA GLU A 76 30.92 -22.44 7.65
C GLU A 76 31.27 -21.81 9.01
N SER A 77 30.73 -20.62 9.29
CA SER A 77 30.92 -19.90 10.56
C SER A 77 29.91 -20.33 11.64
N ASN A 78 29.08 -21.35 11.39
CA ASN A 78 28.01 -21.81 12.29
C ASN A 78 27.00 -20.73 12.69
N ILE A 79 26.75 -19.76 11.80
CA ILE A 79 25.79 -18.66 12.01
C ILE A 79 24.43 -19.09 11.45
N SER A 80 23.60 -19.65 12.32
CA SER A 80 22.22 -20.07 11.98
C SER A 80 21.16 -19.01 12.26
N GLN A 81 21.53 -17.94 12.98
CA GLN A 81 20.64 -16.84 13.34
C GLN A 81 21.30 -15.50 13.08
N VAL A 82 20.58 -14.63 12.36
CA VAL A 82 20.97 -13.24 12.11
C VAL A 82 19.96 -12.36 12.85
N GLN A 83 20.44 -11.57 13.81
CA GLN A 83 19.56 -10.66 14.56
C GLN A 83 19.08 -9.52 13.67
N THR A 84 19.98 -8.91 12.91
CA THR A 84 19.65 -7.73 12.10
C THR A 84 20.30 -7.83 10.73
N ILE A 85 19.56 -7.45 9.70
CA ILE A 85 20.08 -7.23 8.35
C ILE A 85 20.13 -5.72 8.11
N LEU A 86 21.31 -5.18 7.81
CA LEU A 86 21.48 -3.79 7.40
C LEU A 86 21.50 -3.77 5.87
N TRP A 87 20.44 -3.24 5.26
CA TRP A 87 20.34 -3.11 3.81
C TRP A 87 20.71 -1.69 3.37
N PHE A 88 21.91 -1.53 2.83
CA PHE A 88 22.46 -0.26 2.37
C PHE A 88 22.01 0.05 0.95
N VAL A 89 21.32 1.19 0.81
CA VAL A 89 20.81 1.71 -0.47
C VAL A 89 21.25 3.15 -0.66
N SER A 90 21.45 3.56 -1.91
CA SER A 90 21.77 4.94 -2.26
C SER A 90 20.49 5.74 -2.57
N ASP A 91 20.48 7.04 -2.33
CA ASP A 91 19.42 7.95 -2.79
C ASP A 91 19.62 8.43 -4.25
N GLU A 92 20.61 7.87 -4.95
CA GLU A 92 20.78 8.10 -6.39
C GLU A 92 19.69 7.37 -7.19
N MET A 93 19.42 7.85 -8.42
CA MET A 93 18.50 7.17 -9.35
C MET A 93 19.14 5.86 -9.81
N GLU A 94 19.08 4.84 -8.96
CA GLU A 94 19.37 3.47 -9.33
C GLU A 94 18.17 2.87 -10.05
N SER A 95 18.41 1.89 -10.92
CA SER A 95 17.32 1.19 -11.57
C SER A 95 16.51 0.43 -10.51
N GLU A 96 15.18 0.47 -10.62
CA GLU A 96 14.28 -0.27 -9.73
C GLU A 96 14.62 -1.78 -9.68
N GLN A 97 15.24 -2.28 -10.76
CA GLN A 97 15.74 -3.64 -10.86
C GLN A 97 16.86 -3.97 -9.85
N ILE A 98 17.77 -3.03 -9.54
CA ILE A 98 18.83 -3.25 -8.54
C ILE A 98 18.22 -3.51 -7.16
N TYR A 99 17.31 -2.63 -6.72
CA TYR A 99 16.63 -2.79 -5.43
C TYR A 99 15.82 -4.08 -5.38
N LYS A 100 15.13 -4.42 -6.49
CA LYS A 100 14.37 -5.67 -6.59
C LYS A 100 15.26 -6.90 -6.44
N ASN A 101 16.42 -6.92 -7.09
CA ASN A 101 17.37 -8.04 -7.00
C ASN A 101 17.90 -8.21 -5.57
N GLN A 102 18.27 -7.12 -4.90
CA GLN A 102 18.74 -7.16 -3.52
C GLN A 102 17.63 -7.59 -2.55
N ALA A 103 16.41 -7.10 -2.73
CA ALA A 103 15.27 -7.49 -1.91
C ALA A 103 14.90 -8.98 -2.07
N LEU A 104 14.94 -9.49 -3.30
CA LEU A 104 14.76 -10.92 -3.59
C LEU A 104 15.85 -11.78 -2.92
N PHE A 105 17.09 -11.29 -2.89
CA PHE A 105 18.17 -11.97 -2.19
C PHE A 105 17.90 -12.05 -0.67
N ILE A 106 17.53 -10.94 -0.03
CA ILE A 106 17.18 -10.91 1.41
C ILE A 106 16.05 -11.90 1.72
N GLU A 107 14.99 -11.92 0.90
CA GLU A 107 13.90 -12.89 1.01
C GLU A 107 14.36 -14.35 0.81
N SER A 108 15.36 -14.59 -0.03
CA SER A 108 15.92 -15.92 -0.24
C SER A 108 16.74 -16.44 0.94
N LEU A 109 17.42 -15.55 1.68
CA LEU A 109 18.15 -15.91 2.91
C LEU A 109 17.21 -16.52 3.94
N ALA A 110 16.03 -15.92 4.08
CA ALA A 110 14.98 -16.34 5.00
C ALA A 110 13.99 -17.34 4.38
N GLN A 111 14.35 -18.04 3.29
CA GLN A 111 13.39 -18.86 2.54
C GLN A 111 12.62 -19.89 3.38
N TYR A 112 13.24 -20.41 4.43
CA TYR A 112 12.65 -21.40 5.34
C TYR A 112 12.36 -20.85 6.74
N HIS A 113 12.57 -19.55 6.95
CA HIS A 113 12.26 -18.88 8.20
C HIS A 113 10.74 -18.78 8.37
N LYS A 114 10.26 -19.06 9.58
CA LYS A 114 8.84 -18.92 9.95
C LYS A 114 8.62 -17.50 10.48
N GLY A 115 8.50 -16.53 9.58
CA GLY A 115 8.31 -15.13 9.95
C GLY A 115 8.51 -14.19 8.77
N ASN A 116 8.42 -12.89 9.05
CA ASN A 116 8.72 -11.84 8.09
C ASN A 116 10.19 -11.41 8.26
N VAL A 117 11.05 -11.67 7.26
CA VAL A 117 12.47 -11.27 7.31
C VAL A 117 12.63 -9.77 7.50
N TRP A 118 11.70 -8.99 6.95
CA TRP A 118 11.71 -7.53 6.96
C TRP A 118 11.47 -6.92 8.33
N ASP A 119 10.97 -7.70 9.31
CA ASP A 119 10.85 -7.27 10.71
C ASP A 119 12.21 -7.09 11.39
N ASN A 120 13.27 -7.61 10.78
CA ASN A 120 14.64 -7.56 11.28
C ASN A 120 15.59 -6.85 10.30
N VAL A 121 15.03 -6.11 9.34
CA VAL A 121 15.80 -5.34 8.36
C VAL A 121 15.78 -3.85 8.73
N ILE A 122 16.95 -3.22 8.65
CA ILE A 122 17.08 -1.76 8.64
C ILE A 122 17.53 -1.35 7.24
N ILE A 123 16.68 -0.58 6.55
CA ILE A 123 17.02 0.05 5.28
C ILE A 123 17.84 1.30 5.60
N VAL A 124 19.15 1.22 5.38
CA VAL A 124 20.10 2.31 5.60
C VAL A 124 20.26 3.08 4.29
N ILE A 125 19.80 4.33 4.27
CA ILE A 125 19.72 5.13 3.05
C ILE A 125 20.83 6.17 3.07
N GLU A 126 21.86 5.95 2.26
CA GLU A 126 22.94 6.91 2.06
C GLU A 126 22.47 8.10 1.23
N ARG A 127 22.50 9.29 1.83
CA ARG A 127 22.09 10.55 1.19
C ARG A 127 23.28 11.48 0.98
N LYS A 128 23.35 12.05 -0.22
CA LYS A 128 24.22 13.20 -0.53
C LYS A 128 23.58 14.54 -0.14
N ASP A 129 22.25 14.57 -0.07
CA ASP A 129 21.47 15.74 0.34
C ASP A 129 20.34 15.31 1.28
N HIS A 130 20.35 15.82 2.52
CA HIS A 130 19.33 15.52 3.53
C HIS A 130 17.92 16.00 3.14
N LYS A 131 17.80 16.96 2.20
CA LYS A 131 16.51 17.49 1.74
C LYS A 131 15.77 16.54 0.80
N LYS A 132 16.47 15.59 0.16
CA LYS A 132 15.84 14.57 -0.68
C LYS A 132 15.14 13.53 0.21
N LYS A 133 13.87 13.26 -0.12
CA LYS A 133 12.99 12.40 0.69
C LYS A 133 12.52 11.12 -0.02
N THR A 134 12.91 10.89 -1.27
CA THR A 134 12.34 9.76 -2.02
C THR A 134 12.98 8.44 -1.61
N ILE A 135 12.24 7.64 -0.86
CA ILE A 135 12.62 6.28 -0.46
C ILE A 135 11.80 5.21 -1.18
N GLN A 136 11.02 5.60 -2.21
CA GLN A 136 9.99 4.74 -2.77
C GLN A 136 10.55 3.52 -3.53
N GLY A 137 11.72 3.64 -4.17
CA GLY A 137 12.35 2.54 -4.91
C GLY A 137 12.59 1.31 -4.03
N PRO A 138 13.37 1.42 -2.94
CA PRO A 138 13.57 0.34 -1.99
C PRO A 138 12.26 -0.21 -1.42
N LEU A 139 11.31 0.65 -1.01
CA LEU A 139 10.04 0.20 -0.43
C LEU A 139 9.17 -0.59 -1.43
N LYS A 140 9.14 -0.17 -2.70
CA LYS A 140 8.46 -0.92 -3.78
C LYS A 140 9.12 -2.28 -3.99
N ALA A 141 10.45 -2.33 -4.01
CA ALA A 141 11.20 -3.57 -4.14
C ALA A 141 10.91 -4.56 -3.00
N VAL A 142 10.82 -4.08 -1.74
CA VAL A 142 10.43 -4.92 -0.60
C VAL A 142 9.05 -5.52 -0.80
N ARG A 143 8.05 -4.69 -1.16
CA ARG A 143 6.68 -5.15 -1.38
C ARG A 143 6.58 -6.15 -2.52
N ALA A 144 7.35 -5.95 -3.59
CA ALA A 144 7.39 -6.85 -4.73
C ALA A 144 8.12 -8.18 -4.43
N ALA A 145 9.12 -8.18 -3.56
CA ALA A 145 9.88 -9.37 -3.19
C ALA A 145 9.23 -10.20 -2.07
N SER A 146 8.46 -9.53 -1.19
CA SER A 146 7.88 -10.15 0.00
C SER A 146 6.94 -11.30 -0.33
N ARG A 147 7.04 -12.36 0.47
CA ARG A 147 6.13 -13.52 0.41
C ARG A 147 4.90 -13.36 1.32
N GLN A 148 4.87 -12.32 2.13
CA GLN A 148 3.83 -12.10 3.13
C GLN A 148 2.60 -11.45 2.48
N LYS A 149 1.41 -11.87 2.92
CA LYS A 149 0.14 -11.25 2.49
C LYS A 149 -0.12 -9.90 3.16
N LYS A 150 0.47 -9.68 4.34
CA LYS A 150 0.42 -8.41 5.07
C LYS A 150 1.58 -7.52 4.63
N ASP A 151 1.46 -6.21 4.86
CA ASP A 151 2.52 -5.26 4.52
C ASP A 151 3.85 -5.68 5.19
N PRO A 152 4.90 -6.03 4.42
CA PRO A 152 6.18 -6.45 4.97
C PRO A 152 6.90 -5.35 5.76
N LEU A 153 6.50 -4.09 5.59
CA LEU A 153 7.21 -2.93 6.13
C LEU A 153 6.77 -2.49 7.53
N THR A 154 5.85 -3.23 8.17
CA THR A 154 5.28 -2.83 9.48
C THR A 154 6.32 -2.62 10.58
N ARG A 155 7.43 -3.37 10.57
CA ARG A 155 8.50 -3.28 11.58
C ARG A 155 9.88 -3.02 10.97
N THR A 156 9.93 -2.75 9.67
CA THR A 156 11.20 -2.46 8.99
C THR A 156 11.75 -1.11 9.42
N GLY A 157 12.99 -1.08 9.90
CA GLY A 157 13.67 0.16 10.24
C GLY A 157 14.03 0.94 8.99
N ILE A 158 13.79 2.26 8.99
CA ILE A 158 14.23 3.16 7.92
C ILE A 158 15.21 4.15 8.53
N PHE A 159 16.47 4.07 8.13
CA PHE A 159 17.53 4.90 8.66
C PHE A 159 18.23 5.70 7.55
N PRO A 160 17.76 6.92 7.28
CA PRO A 160 18.47 7.83 6.40
C PRO A 160 19.70 8.42 7.10
N ILE A 161 20.81 8.44 6.39
CA ILE A 161 22.09 8.94 6.87
C ILE A 161 22.76 9.81 5.81
N CYS A 162 23.15 11.02 6.20
CA CYS A 162 23.96 11.92 5.41
C CYS A 162 25.24 12.21 6.18
N PHE A 163 26.41 11.89 5.60
CA PHE A 163 27.68 12.25 6.25
C PHE A 163 27.99 13.73 6.02
N PHE A 164 28.20 14.46 7.11
CA PHE A 164 28.54 15.88 7.10
C PHE A 164 29.76 16.17 6.21
N GLU A 165 30.75 15.27 6.23
CA GLU A 165 31.99 15.39 5.46
C GLU A 165 31.79 15.18 3.96
N LEU A 166 30.71 14.52 3.54
CA LEU A 166 30.38 14.28 2.13
C LEU A 166 29.39 15.30 1.55
N MET A 167 28.92 16.24 2.38
CA MET A 167 28.02 17.31 1.93
C MET A 167 28.78 18.32 1.06
N ASN A 168 28.08 18.93 0.11
CA ASN A 168 28.64 20.04 -0.66
C ASN A 168 28.97 21.24 0.26
N GLY A 169 29.98 22.05 -0.10
CA GLY A 169 30.50 23.11 0.78
C GLY A 169 29.44 24.13 1.21
N ASN A 170 28.54 24.53 0.31
CA ASN A 170 27.48 25.49 0.62
C ASN A 170 26.45 24.92 1.62
N ALA A 171 26.05 23.66 1.48
CA ALA A 171 25.15 23.00 2.42
C ALA A 171 25.86 22.75 3.75
N ARG A 172 27.12 22.33 3.72
CA ARG A 172 27.92 22.07 4.92
C ARG A 172 28.00 23.31 5.84
N ASN A 173 28.24 24.49 5.26
CA ASN A 173 28.32 25.76 6.00
C ASN A 173 27.03 26.10 6.76
N LEU A 174 25.87 25.69 6.26
CA LEU A 174 24.58 25.92 6.94
C LEU A 174 24.46 25.12 8.25
N TYR A 175 25.18 24.01 8.38
CA TYR A 175 25.09 23.08 9.49
C TYR A 175 26.33 23.07 10.39
N GLU A 176 27.34 23.88 10.09
CA GLU A 176 28.63 23.87 10.80
C GLU A 176 28.48 24.20 12.29
N ASN A 177 27.60 25.16 12.60
CA ASN A 177 27.34 25.64 13.96
C ASN A 177 26.12 24.99 14.63
N VAL A 178 25.48 24.03 13.96
CA VAL A 178 24.35 23.30 14.54
C VAL A 178 24.89 22.28 15.53
N ASP A 179 24.26 22.17 16.70
CA ASP A 179 24.66 21.20 17.69
C ASP A 179 24.50 19.77 17.16
N GLY A 180 25.40 18.86 17.58
CA GLY A 180 25.40 17.50 17.04
C GLY A 180 24.10 16.74 17.27
N TYR A 181 23.34 17.05 18.32
CA TYR A 181 22.09 16.36 18.61
C TYR A 181 20.95 16.79 17.67
N ALA A 182 20.74 18.09 17.48
CA ALA A 182 19.82 18.63 16.49
C ALA A 182 20.20 18.18 15.07
N LEU A 183 21.51 18.19 14.77
CA LEU A 183 22.06 17.74 13.48
C LEU A 183 21.61 16.30 13.14
N ASN A 184 21.69 15.37 14.10
CA ASN A 184 21.29 13.99 13.88
C ASN A 184 19.76 13.81 13.86
N ARG A 185 19.05 14.40 14.84
CA ARG A 185 17.63 14.12 15.08
C ARG A 185 16.74 14.80 14.06
N GLU A 186 17.04 16.05 13.72
CA GLU A 186 16.18 16.88 12.87
C GLU A 186 16.56 16.75 11.39
N TYR A 187 17.84 16.61 11.11
CA TYR A 187 18.34 16.62 9.73
C TYR A 187 18.86 15.26 9.25
N GLY A 188 19.07 14.28 10.14
CA GLY A 188 19.64 12.98 9.76
C GLY A 188 21.08 13.10 9.25
N ILE A 189 21.80 14.14 9.67
CA ILE A 189 23.19 14.39 9.31
C ILE A 189 24.10 13.89 10.44
N TYR A 190 25.15 13.16 10.10
CA TYR A 190 26.07 12.56 11.06
C TYR A 190 27.52 12.88 10.69
N LYS A 191 28.37 13.09 11.69
CA LYS A 191 29.81 13.29 11.51
C LYS A 191 30.51 11.94 11.65
N LYS A 192 31.50 11.68 10.78
CA LYS A 192 32.34 10.47 10.89
C LYS A 192 33.16 10.45 12.18
N SER A 193 33.42 11.62 12.77
CA SER A 193 34.09 11.76 14.07
C SER A 193 33.27 11.25 15.26
N ASP A 194 31.95 11.07 15.09
CA ASP A 194 31.04 10.74 16.18
C ASP A 194 30.31 9.40 15.93
N PRO A 195 31.04 8.27 15.73
CA PRO A 195 30.45 6.99 15.37
C PRO A 195 29.42 6.47 16.39
N GLU A 196 29.61 6.79 17.67
CA GLU A 196 28.71 6.43 18.76
C GLU A 196 27.27 6.94 18.55
N ARG A 197 27.09 8.11 17.91
CA ARG A 197 25.76 8.65 17.62
C ARG A 197 25.00 7.80 16.62
N ILE A 198 25.71 7.26 15.64
CA ILE A 198 25.14 6.33 14.65
C ILE A 198 24.89 4.96 15.31
N PHE A 199 25.81 4.51 16.17
CA PHE A 199 25.65 3.27 16.93
C PHE A 199 24.39 3.27 17.80
N VAL A 200 24.15 4.35 18.56
CA VAL A 200 22.93 4.51 19.38
C VAL A 200 21.67 4.38 18.52
N ARG A 201 21.65 4.99 17.32
CA ARG A 201 20.50 4.87 16.41
C ARG A 201 20.30 3.45 15.91
N TYR A 202 21.38 2.74 15.58
CA TYR A 202 21.26 1.30 15.28
C TYR A 202 20.70 0.52 16.47
N GLN A 203 21.17 0.77 17.70
CA GLN A 203 20.65 0.10 18.89
C GLN A 203 19.15 0.33 19.12
N GLU A 204 18.67 1.55 18.83
CA GLU A 204 17.23 1.86 18.92
C GLU A 204 16.41 1.02 17.95
N PHE A 205 16.81 0.93 16.67
CA PHE A 205 16.13 0.06 15.70
C PHE A 205 16.23 -1.42 16.07
N MET A 206 17.39 -1.86 16.57
CA MET A 206 17.63 -3.26 16.88
C MET A 206 17.00 -3.74 18.19
N ARG A 207 16.37 -2.86 18.98
CA ARG A 207 15.83 -3.19 20.32
C ARG A 207 14.83 -4.35 20.25
N GLU A 208 13.98 -4.37 19.24
CA GLU A 208 12.96 -5.42 19.06
C GLU A 208 13.46 -6.62 18.26
N HIS A 209 14.48 -6.43 17.42
CA HIS A 209 15.01 -7.49 16.54
C HIS A 209 15.50 -8.72 17.32
N VAL A 210 15.98 -8.51 18.56
CA VAL A 210 16.46 -9.59 19.44
C VAL A 210 15.38 -10.63 19.74
N GLN A 211 14.11 -10.26 19.67
CA GLN A 211 12.99 -11.15 19.99
C GLN A 211 12.67 -12.11 18.82
N HIS A 212 13.10 -11.77 17.61
CA HIS A 212 12.70 -12.47 16.39
C HIS A 212 13.88 -12.65 15.42
N PRO A 213 15.01 -13.25 15.83
CA PRO A 213 16.16 -13.40 14.93
C PRO A 213 15.79 -14.18 13.67
N VAL A 214 16.29 -13.72 12.52
CA VAL A 214 16.10 -14.37 11.24
C VAL A 214 16.86 -15.69 11.25
N THR A 215 16.14 -16.79 11.09
CA THR A 215 16.72 -18.13 11.10
C THR A 215 17.19 -18.52 9.70
N ILE A 216 18.50 -18.72 9.54
CA ILE A 216 19.12 -19.21 8.31
C ILE A 216 19.20 -20.74 8.40
N VAL A 217 18.20 -21.41 7.86
CA VAL A 217 18.15 -22.89 7.80
C VAL A 217 18.62 -23.30 6.42
N LEU A 218 19.58 -24.21 6.31
CA LEU A 218 19.90 -24.89 5.05
C LEU A 218 19.16 -26.24 4.99
N ARG A 219 18.60 -26.58 3.84
CA ARG A 219 17.97 -27.88 3.60
C ARG A 219 18.70 -28.60 2.47
N GLY A 220 19.34 -29.71 2.79
CA GLY A 220 19.84 -30.62 1.74
C GLY A 220 18.68 -31.06 0.87
N VAL A 221 18.85 -30.93 -0.45
CA VAL A 221 17.92 -31.47 -1.42
C VAL A 221 18.74 -32.22 -2.46
N GLY A 222 18.46 -33.50 -2.61
CA GLY A 222 19.07 -34.31 -3.67
C GLY A 222 18.60 -33.82 -5.04
N CYS A 223 19.55 -33.48 -5.90
CA CYS A 223 19.26 -33.21 -7.30
C CYS A 223 19.11 -34.53 -8.08
N LEU A 224 18.06 -34.66 -8.90
CA LEU A 224 17.90 -35.84 -9.76
C LEU A 224 18.85 -35.84 -10.97
N ASN A 225 19.42 -34.70 -11.33
CA ASN A 225 20.21 -34.51 -12.54
C ASN A 225 21.71 -34.35 -12.28
N CYS A 226 22.10 -34.13 -11.02
CA CYS A 226 23.50 -34.07 -10.60
C CYS A 226 23.65 -34.74 -9.22
N PRO A 227 24.84 -35.25 -8.85
CA PRO A 227 25.07 -35.91 -7.57
C PRO A 227 25.10 -34.95 -6.37
N GLU A 228 24.68 -33.69 -6.55
CA GLU A 228 24.66 -32.73 -5.44
C GLU A 228 23.46 -32.98 -4.53
N ASP A 229 23.75 -33.08 -3.24
CA ASP A 229 22.78 -33.13 -2.15
C ASP A 229 23.10 -32.01 -1.16
N ARG A 230 22.74 -30.79 -1.53
CA ARG A 230 23.00 -29.57 -0.77
C ARG A 230 21.81 -28.62 -0.91
N ASP A 231 21.79 -27.57 -0.09
CA ASP A 231 20.76 -26.54 -0.24
C ASP A 231 20.90 -25.84 -1.59
N PRO A 232 19.80 -25.67 -2.36
CA PRO A 232 19.86 -25.01 -3.67
C PRO A 232 20.51 -23.62 -3.66
N ARG A 233 20.55 -22.94 -2.51
CA ARG A 233 21.20 -21.63 -2.34
C ARG A 233 22.71 -21.70 -2.14
N ILE A 234 23.31 -22.89 -2.03
CA ILE A 234 24.77 -23.09 -1.99
C ILE A 234 25.25 -24.15 -2.99
N ALA A 235 24.35 -24.63 -3.84
CA ALA A 235 24.62 -25.67 -4.81
C ALA A 235 25.32 -25.09 -6.05
N ASN A 236 26.06 -25.90 -6.80
CA ASN A 236 26.90 -25.40 -7.90
C ASN A 236 26.05 -24.84 -9.05
N PHE A 237 26.35 -23.61 -9.47
CA PHE A 237 25.64 -22.91 -10.55
C PHE A 237 25.61 -23.66 -11.88
N LYS A 238 26.52 -24.61 -12.13
CA LYS A 238 26.45 -25.42 -13.35
C LYS A 238 25.13 -26.21 -13.48
N CYS A 239 24.36 -26.34 -12.40
CA CYS A 239 23.07 -27.04 -12.43
C CYS A 239 21.88 -26.24 -11.86
N HIS A 240 22.05 -25.15 -11.10
CA HIS A 240 20.94 -24.52 -10.33
C HIS A 240 20.59 -23.07 -10.71
N ILE A 241 20.57 -22.72 -12.00
CA ILE A 241 20.34 -21.35 -12.45
C ILE A 241 18.85 -21.06 -12.69
N LYS A 242 18.38 -19.88 -12.23
CA LYS A 242 17.07 -19.31 -12.59
C LYS A 242 17.18 -18.56 -13.92
N PHE A 243 16.15 -18.65 -14.76
CA PHE A 243 16.06 -17.85 -15.98
C PHE A 243 15.26 -16.58 -15.71
N GLU A 244 15.67 -15.50 -16.34
CA GLU A 244 14.88 -14.28 -16.44
C GLU A 244 14.29 -14.16 -17.85
N LYS A 245 13.12 -13.53 -17.95
CA LYS A 245 12.54 -13.18 -19.26
C LYS A 245 13.09 -11.82 -19.64
N THR A 246 13.94 -11.78 -20.67
CA THR A 246 14.56 -10.53 -21.15
C THR A 246 14.17 -10.23 -22.58
N HIS A 247 14.09 -8.95 -22.91
CA HIS A 247 14.02 -8.47 -24.28
C HIS A 247 15.45 -8.07 -24.69
N SER A 248 15.94 -8.47 -25.87
CA SER A 248 17.18 -7.86 -26.38
C SER A 248 16.86 -6.60 -27.15
N ASP A 249 17.79 -5.65 -27.22
CA ASP A 249 17.56 -4.37 -27.89
C ASP A 249 17.63 -4.47 -29.44
N LYS A 250 17.91 -5.66 -29.99
CA LYS A 250 18.32 -5.82 -31.40
C LYS A 250 17.31 -6.52 -32.31
N HIS A 251 16.14 -6.92 -31.83
CA HIS A 251 15.13 -7.60 -32.67
C HIS A 251 13.70 -7.14 -32.39
N ASN A 252 12.84 -7.25 -33.41
CA ASN A 252 11.40 -7.14 -33.26
C ASN A 252 10.90 -8.39 -32.52
N TYR A 253 10.40 -8.22 -31.30
CA TYR A 253 9.83 -9.30 -30.49
C TYR A 253 8.31 -9.26 -30.54
N ILE A 254 7.72 -10.44 -30.40
CA ILE A 254 6.28 -10.67 -30.52
C ILE A 254 5.81 -11.35 -29.27
N HIS A 255 4.61 -11.01 -28.86
CA HIS A 255 3.93 -11.65 -27.76
C HIS A 255 2.64 -12.28 -28.29
N PRO A 256 2.17 -13.40 -27.71
CA PRO A 256 0.86 -13.95 -28.06
C PRO A 256 -0.25 -12.95 -27.74
N GLU A 257 -1.26 -12.83 -28.62
CA GLU A 257 -2.46 -11.99 -28.41
C GLU A 257 -3.18 -12.30 -27.08
N THR A 258 -2.97 -13.48 -26.50
CA THR A 258 -3.59 -13.92 -25.26
C THR A 258 -2.81 -13.58 -23.98
N CYS A 259 -1.61 -13.00 -24.08
CA CYS A 259 -0.72 -12.67 -22.94
C CYS A 259 -0.72 -11.15 -22.64
N SER A 260 -1.84 -10.50 -22.88
CA SER A 260 -2.01 -9.07 -22.66
C SER A 260 -2.97 -8.80 -21.49
N LYS A 261 -2.67 -7.73 -20.75
CA LYS A 261 -3.57 -7.15 -19.75
C LYS A 261 -3.84 -5.71 -20.14
N ARG A 262 -5.03 -5.22 -19.84
CA ARG A 262 -5.39 -3.82 -20.06
C ARG A 262 -5.11 -2.98 -18.82
N VAL A 263 -4.36 -1.90 -18.99
CA VAL A 263 -4.05 -0.92 -17.94
C VAL A 263 -4.34 0.50 -18.43
N HIS A 264 -4.54 1.43 -17.49
CA HIS A 264 -4.54 2.86 -17.82
C HIS A 264 -3.09 3.33 -17.92
N HIS A 265 -2.78 4.18 -18.90
CA HIS A 265 -1.42 4.69 -19.07
C HIS A 265 -0.99 5.50 -17.84
N THR A 266 0.30 5.46 -17.52
CA THR A 266 0.86 6.21 -16.40
C THR A 266 0.61 7.71 -16.60
N GLY A 267 -0.06 8.36 -15.66
CA GLY A 267 -0.44 9.78 -15.76
C GLY A 267 -1.82 10.06 -16.34
N ALA A 268 -2.66 9.04 -16.57
CA ALA A 268 -4.08 9.26 -16.82
C ALA A 268 -4.72 9.95 -15.62
N GLY A 269 -5.13 11.21 -15.79
CA GLY A 269 -5.92 11.93 -14.79
C GLY A 269 -7.25 11.22 -14.57
N VAL A 270 -7.74 11.29 -13.34
CA VAL A 270 -9.09 10.86 -13.01
C VAL A 270 -9.89 12.14 -12.82
N SER A 271 -10.92 12.32 -13.64
CA SER A 271 -11.80 13.48 -13.56
C SER A 271 -13.15 13.08 -12.98
N GLU A 272 -13.74 14.00 -12.24
CA GLU A 272 -15.05 13.83 -11.64
C GLU A 272 -16.14 14.21 -12.65
N TYR A 273 -17.21 13.41 -12.74
CA TYR A 273 -18.34 13.69 -13.62
C TYR A 273 -19.67 13.21 -13.04
N HIS A 274 -20.77 13.71 -13.60
CA HIS A 274 -22.14 13.29 -13.29
C HIS A 274 -22.73 12.48 -14.45
N LEU A 275 -23.34 11.32 -14.16
CA LEU A 275 -23.91 10.40 -15.16
C LEU A 275 -25.32 10.76 -15.64
N GLY A 276 -25.96 11.74 -15.02
CA GLY A 276 -27.35 12.12 -15.28
C GLY A 276 -27.46 13.50 -15.92
N GLU A 277 -28.51 13.68 -16.73
CA GLU A 277 -28.90 15.00 -17.22
C GLU A 277 -29.29 15.90 -16.04
N LEU A 278 -29.13 17.21 -16.23
CA LEU A 278 -29.62 18.19 -15.27
C LEU A 278 -31.15 18.16 -15.29
N GLN A 279 -31.76 17.85 -14.15
CA GLN A 279 -33.20 17.88 -13.97
C GLN A 279 -33.59 19.00 -13.02
N TYR A 280 -34.77 19.55 -13.26
CA TYR A 280 -35.38 20.56 -12.42
C TYR A 280 -36.18 19.89 -11.30
N MET A 281 -35.79 20.11 -10.05
CA MET A 281 -36.42 19.48 -8.86
C MET A 281 -37.03 20.55 -7.92
N HIS A 282 -38.18 20.23 -7.29
CA HIS A 282 -38.97 21.14 -6.42
C HIS A 282 -38.59 21.05 -4.92
N THR A 283 -39.00 22.04 -4.09
CA THR A 283 -38.43 22.27 -2.74
C THR A 283 -39.36 22.26 -1.51
N SER A 284 -40.71 22.08 -1.56
CA SER A 284 -41.54 21.91 -0.32
C SER A 284 -42.97 21.34 -0.48
N ALA A 285 -43.60 20.90 0.64
CA ALA A 285 -44.92 20.22 0.70
C ALA A 285 -45.89 20.72 1.82
N THR A 286 -46.69 21.78 1.57
CA THR A 286 -47.66 22.36 2.55
C THR A 286 -49.13 21.89 2.31
N LYS A 287 -49.95 21.76 3.36
CA LYS A 287 -51.32 21.16 3.38
C LYS A 287 -52.44 22.16 3.79
N ILE A 288 -53.69 21.94 3.34
CA ILE A 288 -54.92 22.74 3.65
C ILE A 288 -56.20 21.88 3.75
N HIS A 289 -57.28 22.41 4.35
CA HIS A 289 -58.63 21.86 4.22
C HIS A 289 -59.38 22.52 3.07
N SER A 290 -59.89 21.72 2.13
CA SER A 290 -60.66 22.21 0.98
C SER A 290 -62.16 22.38 1.27
N GLY A 291 -62.64 21.83 2.39
CA GLY A 291 -64.03 21.87 2.83
C GLY A 291 -64.37 23.04 3.76
N ASN A 292 -65.66 23.22 4.06
CA ASN A 292 -66.15 24.23 5.01
C ASN A 292 -66.32 23.62 6.41
N ILE A 293 -66.26 24.46 7.44
CA ILE A 293 -66.59 24.05 8.82
C ILE A 293 -68.11 23.91 8.93
N VAL A 294 -68.56 22.75 9.39
CA VAL A 294 -69.97 22.44 9.67
C VAL A 294 -70.14 22.01 11.12
N ILE A 295 -71.29 22.37 11.71
CA ILE A 295 -71.64 22.02 13.09
C ILE A 295 -72.42 20.70 13.08
N LYS A 296 -71.87 19.64 13.70
CA LYS A 296 -72.59 18.37 13.90
C LYS A 296 -73.01 18.20 15.35
N LYS A 297 -74.27 17.79 15.56
CA LYS A 297 -74.81 17.42 16.87
C LYS A 297 -74.45 15.96 17.15
N VAL A 298 -73.55 15.73 18.09
CA VAL A 298 -73.12 14.38 18.48
C VAL A 298 -73.70 14.07 19.87
N LYS A 299 -74.24 12.86 20.06
CA LYS A 299 -74.69 12.41 21.38
C LYS A 299 -73.45 12.20 22.26
N LYS A 300 -73.38 12.92 23.38
CA LYS A 300 -72.30 12.74 24.35
C LYS A 300 -72.48 11.37 25.01
N ASP A 301 -71.58 10.44 24.75
CA ASP A 301 -71.62 9.11 25.36
C ASP A 301 -71.46 9.21 26.88
N ARG A 302 -72.23 8.38 27.60
CA ARG A 302 -72.32 8.42 29.06
C ARG A 302 -70.96 8.10 29.70
N THR A 303 -70.38 9.08 30.39
CA THR A 303 -69.13 8.89 31.14
C THR A 303 -69.40 8.08 32.41
N ILE A 304 -68.79 6.90 32.54
CA ILE A 304 -68.85 6.09 33.76
C ILE A 304 -67.66 6.47 34.64
N TYR A 305 -67.92 6.98 35.85
CA TYR A 305 -66.87 7.23 36.85
C TYR A 305 -66.78 6.04 37.81
N LYS A 306 -65.57 5.51 37.98
CA LYS A 306 -65.30 4.40 38.88
C LYS A 306 -64.42 4.92 40.02
N PHE A 307 -64.97 4.99 41.23
CA PHE A 307 -64.21 5.38 42.42
C PHE A 307 -63.97 4.14 43.30
N SER A 308 -62.72 4.01 43.77
CA SER A 308 -62.31 2.94 44.66
C SER A 308 -61.72 3.56 45.92
N LEU A 309 -62.29 3.23 47.07
CA LEU A 309 -61.76 3.61 48.38
C LEU A 309 -61.93 2.40 49.33
N PHE A 310 -60.79 1.99 49.91
CA PHE A 310 -60.68 0.90 50.90
C PHE A 310 -61.36 -0.43 50.52
N GLY A 311 -60.99 -0.98 49.36
CA GLY A 311 -61.24 -2.40 49.02
C GLY A 311 -62.62 -2.74 48.45
N PHE A 312 -63.53 -1.77 48.33
CA PHE A 312 -64.79 -1.94 47.58
C PHE A 312 -64.86 -0.93 46.42
N SER A 313 -65.28 -1.39 45.24
CA SER A 313 -65.55 -0.54 44.08
C SER A 313 -67.03 -0.16 44.04
N LEU A 314 -67.34 1.12 44.11
CA LEU A 314 -68.70 1.62 43.90
C LEU A 314 -68.80 2.22 42.48
N LEU A 315 -69.70 1.68 41.66
CA LEU A 315 -69.96 2.19 40.32
C LEU A 315 -71.13 3.20 40.41
N VAL A 316 -70.84 4.48 40.20
CA VAL A 316 -71.89 5.51 40.15
C VAL A 316 -72.16 5.84 38.68
N VAL A 317 -73.27 5.34 38.15
CA VAL A 317 -73.76 5.75 36.83
C VAL A 317 -74.58 7.01 37.03
N ALA A 318 -73.99 8.16 36.71
CA ALA A 318 -74.71 9.42 36.71
C ALA A 318 -75.71 9.43 35.54
N LEU A 319 -77.00 9.24 35.84
CA LEU A 319 -78.08 9.34 34.86
C LEU A 319 -78.40 10.81 34.59
N PHE A 320 -77.52 11.50 33.87
CA PHE A 320 -77.85 12.79 33.28
C PHE A 320 -78.45 12.57 31.87
N SER A 321 -79.51 13.32 31.57
CA SER A 321 -80.18 13.32 30.27
C SER A 321 -79.17 13.67 29.17
N PRO A 322 -79.14 12.97 28.02
CA PRO A 322 -78.11 13.22 27.00
C PRO A 322 -78.30 14.60 26.37
N GLU A 323 -77.51 15.58 26.80
CA GLU A 323 -77.31 16.83 26.07
C GLU A 323 -76.56 16.53 24.77
N LEU A 324 -77.14 16.95 23.64
CA LEU A 324 -76.50 16.89 22.33
C LEU A 324 -75.42 17.98 22.29
N LEU A 325 -74.17 17.57 22.11
CA LEU A 325 -73.05 18.49 21.97
C LEU A 325 -72.89 18.87 20.50
N GLU A 326 -72.85 20.16 20.21
CA GLU A 326 -72.51 20.68 18.88
C GLU A 326 -70.99 20.74 18.75
N VAL A 327 -70.43 20.06 17.74
CA VAL A 327 -68.99 20.05 17.44
C VAL A 327 -68.77 20.58 16.03
N GLU A 328 -67.87 21.55 15.91
CA GLU A 328 -67.41 22.10 14.64
C GLU A 328 -66.34 21.17 14.02
N GLN A 329 -66.51 20.83 12.75
CA GLN A 329 -65.56 20.02 12.00
C GLN A 329 -65.61 20.35 10.51
N TYR A 330 -64.51 20.16 9.79
CA TYR A 330 -64.49 20.30 8.34
C TYR A 330 -65.30 19.19 7.66
N ASP A 331 -66.14 19.55 6.69
CA ASP A 331 -66.92 18.57 5.93
C ASP A 331 -66.07 17.70 4.99
N CYS A 332 -64.88 18.17 4.55
CA CYS A 332 -63.98 17.39 3.68
C CYS A 332 -63.52 16.08 4.31
N CYS A 333 -63.20 16.08 5.60
CA CYS A 333 -62.53 14.97 6.26
C CYS A 333 -63.02 14.69 7.68
N GLY A 334 -63.88 15.54 8.25
CA GLY A 334 -64.36 15.44 9.62
C GLY A 334 -63.35 15.86 10.69
N ALA A 335 -62.17 16.38 10.31
CA ALA A 335 -61.19 16.87 11.26
C ALA A 335 -61.61 18.19 11.92
N ASN A 336 -61.03 18.48 13.07
CA ASN A 336 -61.29 19.71 13.82
C ASN A 336 -60.75 20.96 13.08
N PRO A 337 -61.28 22.16 13.38
CA PRO A 337 -60.83 23.42 12.76
C PRO A 337 -59.32 23.69 12.87
N ASP A 338 -58.66 23.15 13.91
CA ASP A 338 -57.24 23.39 14.19
C ASP A 338 -56.26 22.39 13.54
N SER A 339 -56.74 21.46 12.70
CA SER A 339 -55.87 20.44 12.07
C SER A 339 -55.12 20.93 10.83
N GLU A 340 -53.95 20.33 10.54
CA GLU A 340 -53.00 20.73 9.47
C GLU A 340 -53.48 20.51 8.01
N GLY A 341 -54.77 20.30 7.75
CA GLY A 341 -55.32 20.16 6.39
C GLY A 341 -55.51 18.72 5.88
N CYS A 342 -56.56 18.52 5.08
CA CYS A 342 -56.97 17.23 4.48
C CYS A 342 -56.52 17.04 3.00
N SER A 343 -55.94 18.08 2.39
CA SER A 343 -55.58 18.14 0.97
C SER A 343 -54.32 18.99 0.71
N TYR A 344 -53.66 18.80 -0.42
CA TYR A 344 -52.51 19.64 -0.83
C TYR A 344 -52.98 20.86 -1.65
N ILE A 345 -52.41 22.04 -1.40
CA ILE A 345 -52.78 23.33 -2.05
C ILE A 345 -52.72 23.27 -3.60
N CYS A 346 -51.84 22.46 -4.19
CA CYS A 346 -51.48 22.47 -5.61
C CYS A 346 -52.54 21.83 -6.49
N CYS A 347 -53.22 20.80 -5.98
CA CYS A 347 -54.05 19.92 -6.79
C CYS A 347 -55.42 19.61 -6.17
N LEU A 348 -55.66 20.02 -4.91
CA LEU A 348 -56.93 19.84 -4.18
C LEU A 348 -57.42 18.38 -4.07
N LYS A 349 -56.54 17.39 -4.28
CA LYS A 349 -56.83 15.96 -4.10
C LYS A 349 -56.79 15.56 -2.62
N SER A 350 -57.52 14.50 -2.26
CA SER A 350 -57.52 13.90 -0.92
C SER A 350 -56.23 13.10 -0.67
N LEU A 351 -55.86 12.92 0.61
CA LEU A 351 -54.62 12.23 1.05
C LEU A 351 -54.46 10.80 0.51
N ASP A 352 -55.55 10.15 0.11
CA ASP A 352 -55.58 8.74 -0.30
C ASP A 352 -55.55 8.57 -1.84
N GLU A 353 -55.65 9.65 -2.60
CA GLU A 353 -55.62 9.63 -4.07
C GLU A 353 -54.22 9.91 -4.62
N ILE A 354 -53.71 8.99 -5.44
CA ILE A 354 -52.41 9.14 -6.11
C ILE A 354 -52.49 10.26 -7.17
N GLY A 355 -51.76 11.36 -6.95
CA GLY A 355 -51.59 12.46 -7.90
C GLY A 355 -50.47 13.44 -7.50
N CYS A 356 -49.77 13.96 -8.52
CA CYS A 356 -48.60 14.86 -8.53
C CYS A 356 -47.86 15.08 -7.20
N GLU A 357 -46.66 14.50 -7.07
CA GLU A 357 -45.82 14.75 -5.90
C GLU A 357 -45.40 16.21 -5.75
N MET A 358 -45.20 17.02 -6.81
CA MET A 358 -44.91 18.46 -6.66
C MET A 358 -45.26 19.32 -7.91
N ILE A 359 -46.06 20.38 -7.75
CA ILE A 359 -46.00 21.60 -8.59
C ILE A 359 -46.20 22.79 -7.64
N TYR A 360 -45.21 23.68 -7.49
CA TYR A 360 -45.41 25.00 -6.84
C TYR A 360 -44.41 26.09 -7.22
N ASP A 361 -44.94 27.33 -7.15
CA ASP A 361 -44.46 28.72 -7.27
C ASP A 361 -43.48 29.08 -8.38
N CYS A 362 -42.85 28.09 -8.99
CA CYS A 362 -42.12 28.27 -10.21
C CYS A 362 -42.98 28.54 -11.44
N CYS A 363 -44.19 28.06 -11.37
CA CYS A 363 -45.18 28.30 -12.39
C CYS A 363 -45.77 29.72 -12.32
N ASN A 364 -45.38 30.56 -11.32
CA ASN A 364 -45.84 31.94 -11.15
C ASN A 364 -44.77 32.97 -10.67
N SER A 365 -43.47 32.65 -10.66
CA SER A 365 -42.39 33.60 -10.31
C SER A 365 -41.17 33.47 -11.25
N LEU A 366 -40.32 34.49 -11.32
CA LEU A 366 -39.29 34.67 -12.38
C LEU A 366 -38.10 33.69 -12.36
N ASN A 367 -37.86 32.88 -11.30
CA ASN A 367 -36.73 31.91 -11.31
C ASN A 367 -36.80 30.82 -10.22
N PRO A 368 -37.35 29.62 -10.49
CA PRO A 368 -37.87 28.81 -9.39
C PRO A 368 -37.69 27.29 -9.58
N CYS A 369 -36.85 26.90 -10.53
CA CYS A 369 -36.34 25.56 -10.69
C CYS A 369 -34.80 25.67 -10.73
N LYS A 370 -34.08 24.96 -9.83
CA LYS A 370 -32.62 24.86 -9.92
C LYS A 370 -32.25 23.55 -10.60
N GLU A 371 -31.34 23.64 -11.56
CA GLU A 371 -30.78 22.48 -12.26
C GLU A 371 -29.95 21.64 -11.27
N ARG A 372 -30.34 20.39 -11.07
CA ARG A 372 -29.65 19.42 -10.21
C ARG A 372 -29.30 18.18 -11.02
N HIS A 373 -28.19 17.54 -10.67
CA HIS A 373 -27.78 16.29 -11.31
C HIS A 373 -28.65 15.14 -10.82
N ASP A 374 -29.38 14.51 -11.73
CA ASP A 374 -30.26 13.37 -11.40
C ASP A 374 -29.49 12.21 -10.73
N CYS A 375 -28.20 12.03 -11.04
CA CYS A 375 -27.38 10.96 -10.43
C CYS A 375 -27.20 11.08 -8.91
N CYS A 376 -27.25 12.29 -8.35
CA CYS A 376 -26.87 12.51 -6.94
C CYS A 376 -27.67 13.61 -6.22
N GLY A 377 -28.59 14.29 -6.92
CA GLY A 377 -29.41 15.37 -6.36
C GLY A 377 -28.64 16.63 -5.97
N LYS A 378 -27.35 16.73 -6.31
CA LYS A 378 -26.53 17.92 -6.05
C LYS A 378 -26.76 18.99 -7.13
N ASP A 379 -26.47 20.23 -6.78
CA ASP A 379 -26.63 21.39 -7.68
C ASP A 379 -25.68 21.32 -8.89
N LYS A 380 -26.03 22.01 -9.98
CA LYS A 380 -25.26 22.07 -11.25
C LYS A 380 -23.77 22.39 -11.08
N GLU A 381 -23.40 23.18 -10.07
CA GLU A 381 -22.01 23.60 -9.83
C GLU A 381 -21.23 22.62 -8.93
N SER A 382 -21.83 21.49 -8.56
CA SER A 382 -21.19 20.52 -7.67
C SER A 382 -20.17 19.63 -8.37
N GLU A 383 -19.11 19.30 -7.63
CA GLU A 383 -18.15 18.24 -7.95
C GLU A 383 -18.83 16.90 -8.27
N GLY A 384 -18.26 16.17 -9.22
CA GLY A 384 -18.87 15.02 -9.89
C GLY A 384 -19.23 13.88 -8.94
N CYS A 385 -20.33 13.18 -9.21
CA CYS A 385 -20.79 12.06 -8.40
C CYS A 385 -20.00 10.76 -8.63
N LYS A 386 -19.16 10.70 -9.69
CA LYS A 386 -18.32 9.56 -10.04
C LYS A 386 -16.99 9.98 -10.66
N PHE A 387 -16.04 9.04 -10.69
CA PHE A 387 -14.70 9.19 -11.26
C PHE A 387 -14.56 8.42 -12.58
N VAL A 388 -14.06 9.09 -13.61
CA VAL A 388 -13.68 8.47 -14.90
C VAL A 388 -12.23 8.76 -15.21
N TYR A 389 -11.59 7.84 -15.93
CA TYR A 389 -10.28 8.12 -16.50
C TYR A 389 -10.40 9.07 -17.69
N GLU A 390 -9.70 10.21 -17.64
CA GLU A 390 -9.67 11.22 -18.71
C GLU A 390 -9.29 10.62 -20.07
N CYS A 391 -8.47 9.57 -20.07
CA CYS A 391 -7.98 8.94 -21.29
C CYS A 391 -9.05 8.19 -22.09
N CYS A 392 -10.15 7.77 -21.47
CA CYS A 392 -11.16 6.96 -22.16
C CYS A 392 -12.60 7.10 -21.64
N GLY A 393 -12.85 7.97 -20.67
CA GLY A 393 -14.18 8.28 -20.15
C GLY A 393 -14.88 7.10 -19.46
N LYS A 394 -14.13 6.04 -19.11
CA LYS A 394 -14.65 4.86 -18.42
C LYS A 394 -14.45 4.99 -16.92
N ASP A 395 -15.34 4.36 -16.16
CA ASP A 395 -15.29 4.36 -14.69
C ASP A 395 -13.93 3.88 -14.17
N GLU A 396 -13.58 4.32 -12.96
CA GLU A 396 -12.33 3.97 -12.25
C GLU A 396 -12.08 2.44 -12.11
N ASN A 397 -13.14 1.63 -12.22
CA ASN A 397 -13.11 0.18 -12.10
C ASN A 397 -13.11 -0.56 -13.46
N SER A 398 -13.02 0.17 -14.57
CA SER A 398 -13.03 -0.43 -15.90
C SER A 398 -11.70 -1.12 -16.25
N LYS A 399 -11.76 -2.14 -17.13
CA LYS A 399 -10.54 -2.73 -17.71
C LYS A 399 -9.87 -1.67 -18.58
N GLY A 400 -8.56 -1.45 -18.37
CA GLY A 400 -7.79 -0.33 -18.89
C GLY A 400 -7.89 -0.04 -20.39
N CYS A 401 -7.34 1.09 -20.79
CA CYS A 401 -7.49 1.63 -22.15
C CYS A 401 -6.25 1.42 -23.03
N THR A 402 -5.14 0.97 -22.43
CA THR A 402 -3.94 0.51 -23.13
C THR A 402 -3.74 -0.97 -22.88
N GLU A 403 -3.47 -1.71 -23.95
CA GLU A 403 -3.12 -3.11 -23.86
C GLU A 403 -1.59 -3.21 -23.68
N ILE A 404 -1.16 -3.91 -22.63
CA ILE A 404 0.25 -4.16 -22.34
C ILE A 404 0.49 -5.65 -22.19
N TYR A 405 1.70 -6.11 -22.47
CA TYR A 405 2.07 -7.50 -22.27
C TYR A 405 2.29 -7.82 -20.79
N GLU A 406 1.62 -8.86 -20.30
CA GLU A 406 1.66 -9.25 -18.88
C GLU A 406 3.08 -9.56 -18.39
N CYS A 407 3.93 -10.06 -19.29
CA CYS A 407 5.28 -10.49 -18.98
C CYS A 407 6.31 -9.36 -18.82
N CYS A 408 6.09 -8.17 -19.39
CA CYS A 408 7.10 -7.10 -19.42
C CYS A 408 6.52 -5.68 -19.34
N GLU A 409 5.20 -5.55 -19.29
CA GLU A 409 4.45 -4.30 -19.15
C GLU A 409 4.68 -3.26 -20.26
N LYS A 410 5.17 -3.70 -21.43
CA LYS A 410 5.26 -2.87 -22.65
C LYS A 410 3.95 -2.87 -23.43
N GLU A 411 3.67 -1.76 -24.12
CA GLU A 411 2.48 -1.59 -24.96
C GLU A 411 2.43 -2.57 -26.15
N VAL A 412 1.24 -3.05 -26.47
CA VAL A 412 0.99 -3.90 -27.64
C VAL A 412 0.95 -3.02 -28.90
N VAL A 413 1.81 -3.32 -29.87
CA VAL A 413 1.87 -2.62 -31.16
C VAL A 413 1.39 -3.58 -32.26
N GLU A 414 0.40 -3.17 -33.05
CA GLU A 414 -0.09 -3.92 -34.21
C GLU A 414 1.05 -4.09 -35.24
N ASN A 415 1.32 -5.32 -35.71
CA ASN A 415 2.32 -5.74 -36.73
C ASN A 415 3.66 -6.36 -36.28
N ALA A 416 3.73 -6.96 -35.09
CA ALA A 416 4.91 -7.73 -34.72
C ALA A 416 4.83 -9.17 -35.31
N GLY A 417 5.90 -9.67 -35.97
CA GLY A 417 6.04 -11.01 -36.62
C GLY A 417 5.89 -12.27 -35.73
N ILE A 418 6.73 -13.33 -35.79
CA ILE A 418 6.61 -14.49 -34.86
C ILE A 418 7.94 -14.80 -34.14
N ALA A 419 8.07 -14.42 -32.85
CA ALA A 419 9.12 -14.81 -31.88
C ALA A 419 8.85 -14.20 -30.49
N GLY A 420 8.55 -15.05 -29.49
CA GLY A 420 8.24 -14.72 -28.07
C GLY A 420 9.35 -14.03 -27.26
N CYS A 421 9.01 -13.58 -26.03
CA CYS A 421 10.01 -13.24 -24.99
C CYS A 421 11.02 -14.38 -24.83
N ARG A 422 12.32 -14.06 -24.74
CA ARG A 422 13.37 -15.07 -24.58
C ARG A 422 13.71 -15.26 -23.11
N GLU A 423 13.81 -16.51 -22.69
CA GLU A 423 14.38 -16.88 -21.40
C GLU A 423 15.91 -16.81 -21.51
N THR A 424 16.52 -15.89 -20.78
CA THR A 424 17.97 -15.80 -20.70
C THR A 424 18.45 -16.26 -19.33
N CYS A 425 19.61 -16.90 -19.35
CA CYS A 425 20.29 -17.34 -18.15
C CYS A 425 20.82 -16.12 -17.40
N ILE A 426 20.45 -15.92 -16.13
CA ILE A 426 20.92 -14.77 -15.30
C ILE A 426 22.45 -14.72 -15.15
N MET A 427 23.17 -15.79 -15.50
CA MET A 427 24.62 -15.88 -15.35
C MET A 427 25.38 -15.51 -16.63
N CYS A 428 24.89 -15.92 -17.79
CA CYS A 428 25.60 -15.72 -19.05
C CYS A 428 24.85 -14.82 -20.03
N HIS A 429 23.63 -14.40 -19.68
CA HIS A 429 22.68 -13.63 -20.51
C HIS A 429 22.42 -14.26 -21.90
N LYS A 430 22.82 -15.52 -22.09
CA LYS A 430 22.51 -16.29 -23.29
C LYS A 430 21.13 -16.94 -23.14
N GLU A 431 20.52 -17.22 -24.28
CA GLU A 431 19.23 -17.89 -24.35
C GLU A 431 19.27 -19.29 -23.74
N ARG A 432 18.11 -19.74 -23.26
CA ARG A 432 17.86 -21.13 -22.89
C ARG A 432 18.28 -22.03 -24.07
N ASN A 433 19.23 -22.93 -23.82
CA ASN A 433 19.85 -23.85 -24.79
C ASN A 433 20.91 -23.26 -25.75
N ALA A 434 21.37 -22.02 -25.55
CA ALA A 434 22.50 -21.50 -26.33
C ALA A 434 23.79 -22.29 -26.09
N GLU A 435 24.68 -22.37 -27.08
CA GLU A 435 25.95 -23.09 -26.96
C GLU A 435 26.81 -22.51 -25.81
N GLY A 436 27.20 -23.41 -24.89
CA GLY A 436 27.87 -23.07 -23.62
C GLY A 436 26.92 -22.82 -22.43
N CYS A 437 25.59 -22.81 -22.64
CA CYS A 437 24.57 -22.77 -21.58
C CYS A 437 24.14 -24.21 -21.23
N SER A 438 24.72 -24.78 -20.16
CA SER A 438 24.46 -26.16 -19.72
C SER A 438 23.28 -26.23 -18.75
N PHE A 439 22.06 -26.05 -19.27
CA PHE A 439 20.84 -26.17 -18.47
C PHE A 439 20.30 -27.61 -18.43
N ARG A 440 19.77 -28.03 -17.28
CA ARG A 440 18.86 -29.17 -17.13
C ARG A 440 17.70 -28.75 -16.22
N GLU A 441 16.47 -29.10 -16.57
CA GLU A 441 15.25 -28.75 -15.80
C GLU A 441 15.09 -29.68 -14.58
N HIS A 442 14.82 -29.14 -13.38
CA HIS A 442 14.91 -29.91 -12.13
C HIS A 442 13.55 -30.40 -11.61
N ARG A 443 13.53 -31.67 -11.18
CA ARG A 443 12.55 -32.22 -10.24
C ARG A 443 13.29 -32.51 -8.93
N TYR A 444 12.81 -31.97 -7.81
CA TYR A 444 13.37 -32.23 -6.49
C TYR A 444 12.60 -33.38 -5.84
N ILE A 445 13.31 -34.35 -5.27
CA ILE A 445 12.72 -35.33 -4.35
C ILE A 445 12.98 -34.81 -2.93
N ARG A 446 11.92 -34.65 -2.13
CA ARG A 446 12.09 -34.50 -0.67
C ARG A 446 12.57 -35.84 -0.15
N THR A 447 13.81 -35.89 0.32
CA THR A 447 14.30 -36.98 1.16
C THR A 447 13.70 -36.90 2.56
#